data_AF-A0A1B6GDM1-F1
#
_entry.id   AF-A0A1B6GDM1-F1
#
_cell.length_a   1.000
_cell.length_b   1.000
_cell.length_c   1.000
_cell.angle_alpha   90.00
_cell.angle_beta   90.00
_cell.angle_gamma   90.00
#
_symmetry.space_group_name_H-M   'P 1'
#
loop_
_entity.id
_entity.type
_entity.pdbx_description
1 polymer ?
#
loop_
_entity_poly.entity_id
_entity_poly.type
_entity_poly.pdbx_seq_one_letter_code
_entity_poly.pdbx_strand_id
1 'polypeptide(L)'
;MLAVVKRWFDLLGPTDQVMAKVGEMAQQPFPEIKLAVLMLLQVLAEQPWSQQYIHNTPGLLELLLDRNSDSTMLEKTARFAVIKSLAESPTSEAVFGEEMVKYFQRFTKEGAVYVQLQTEVAIEKAD
;
A
#
# COMPACT_ATOMS: atom_id res chain seq x y z
N MET A 1 -19.02 -4.73 14.74
CA MET A 1 -17.74 -5.39 14.39
C MET A 1 -16.59 -4.39 14.33
N LEU A 2 -16.69 -3.31 13.53
CA LEU A 2 -15.65 -2.26 13.37
C LEU A 2 -15.09 -1.71 14.71
N ALA A 3 -15.96 -1.38 15.66
CA ALA A 3 -15.55 -0.83 16.97
C ALA A 3 -14.77 -1.83 17.85
N VAL A 4 -15.02 -3.13 17.69
CA VAL A 4 -14.31 -4.17 18.45
C VAL A 4 -12.91 -4.35 17.89
N VAL A 5 -12.78 -4.44 16.56
CA VAL A 5 -11.47 -4.55 15.90
C VAL A 5 -10.59 -3.34 16.22
N LYS A 6 -11.15 -2.13 16.19
CA LYS A 6 -10.41 -0.92 16.58
C LYS A 6 -9.92 -1.01 18.03
N ARG A 7 -10.79 -1.41 18.98
CA ARG A 7 -10.39 -1.54 20.39
C ARG A 7 -9.28 -2.56 20.59
N TRP A 8 -9.34 -3.70 19.91
CA TRP A 8 -8.26 -4.69 19.94
C TRP A 8 -6.96 -4.15 19.37
N PHE A 9 -7.03 -3.38 18.28
CA PHE A 9 -5.86 -2.72 17.71
C PHE A 9 -5.27 -1.68 18.67
N ASP A 10 -6.12 -0.86 19.30
CA ASP A 10 -5.69 0.15 20.26
C ASP A 10 -5.01 -0.47 21.52
N LEU A 11 -5.28 -1.76 21.83
CA LEU A 11 -4.59 -2.49 22.91
C LEU A 11 -3.14 -2.86 22.58
N LEU A 12 -2.72 -2.80 21.30
CA LEU A 12 -1.34 -3.06 20.90
C LEU A 12 -0.38 -1.95 21.33
N GLY A 13 -0.91 -0.76 21.64
CA GLY A 13 -0.14 0.39 22.09
C GLY A 13 -0.50 1.67 21.32
N PRO A 14 0.30 2.75 21.51
CA PRO A 14 0.14 3.99 20.77
C PRO A 14 0.17 3.73 19.25
N THR A 15 -0.85 4.19 18.54
CA THR A 15 -1.07 3.89 17.12
C THR A 15 0.13 4.26 16.24
N ASP A 16 0.75 5.40 16.51
CA ASP A 16 1.95 5.88 15.81
C ASP A 16 3.12 4.92 15.97
N GLN A 17 3.34 4.39 17.17
CA GLN A 17 4.40 3.41 17.44
C GLN A 17 4.10 2.06 16.80
N VAL A 18 2.84 1.60 16.86
CA VAL A 18 2.40 0.36 16.22
C VAL A 18 2.62 0.44 14.72
N MET A 19 2.16 1.52 14.07
CA MET A 19 2.27 1.68 12.62
C MET A 19 3.71 1.93 12.17
N ALA A 20 4.51 2.67 12.94
CA ALA A 20 5.94 2.77 12.69
C ALA A 20 6.60 1.39 12.72
N LYS A 21 6.22 0.52 13.68
CA LYS A 21 6.72 -0.84 13.74
C LYS A 21 6.29 -1.69 12.54
N VAL A 22 5.05 -1.54 12.07
CA VAL A 22 4.58 -2.18 10.83
C VAL A 22 5.44 -1.74 9.64
N GLY A 23 5.73 -0.44 9.51
CA GLY A 23 6.61 0.10 8.47
C GLY A 23 8.03 -0.47 8.54
N GLU A 24 8.64 -0.52 9.72
CA GLU A 24 9.95 -1.14 9.94
C GLU A 24 9.97 -2.62 9.53
N MET A 25 8.94 -3.38 9.91
CA MET A 25 8.83 -4.80 9.59
C MET A 25 8.71 -5.04 8.07
N ALA A 26 8.03 -4.15 7.34
CA ALA A 26 7.91 -4.24 5.89
C ALA A 26 9.26 -4.07 5.15
N GLN A 27 10.25 -3.44 5.79
CA GLN A 27 11.57 -3.19 5.22
C GLN A 27 12.59 -4.30 5.55
N GLN A 28 12.25 -5.23 6.45
CA GLN A 28 13.17 -6.30 6.82
C GLN A 28 13.38 -7.30 5.67
N PRO A 29 14.56 -7.90 5.50
CA PRO A 29 14.86 -8.84 4.43
C PRO A 29 14.27 -10.25 4.66
N PHE A 30 13.06 -10.33 5.22
CA PHE A 30 12.36 -11.58 5.53
C PHE A 30 11.01 -11.62 4.80
N PRO A 31 10.88 -12.41 3.71
CA PRO A 31 9.66 -12.46 2.90
C PRO A 31 8.39 -12.77 3.70
N GLU A 32 8.48 -13.67 4.68
CA GLU A 32 7.35 -14.07 5.52
C GLU A 32 6.82 -12.89 6.36
N ILE A 33 7.74 -12.06 6.88
CA ILE A 33 7.40 -10.87 7.65
C ILE A 33 6.78 -9.81 6.75
N LYS A 34 7.38 -9.58 5.58
CA LYS A 34 6.82 -8.65 4.58
C LYS A 34 5.40 -9.03 4.19
N LEU A 35 5.16 -10.31 3.91
CA LEU A 35 3.83 -10.80 3.54
C LEU A 35 2.85 -10.68 4.70
N ALA A 36 3.24 -11.01 5.93
CA ALA A 36 2.39 -10.84 7.10
C ALA A 36 2.00 -9.36 7.30
N VAL A 37 2.94 -8.43 7.10
CA VAL A 37 2.66 -6.99 7.12
C VAL A 37 1.69 -6.60 6.02
N LEU A 38 1.90 -7.04 4.78
CA LEU A 38 1.00 -6.71 3.67
C LEU A 38 -0.41 -7.26 3.87
N MET A 39 -0.55 -8.46 4.44
CA MET A 39 -1.84 -9.04 4.82
C MET A 39 -2.52 -8.22 5.92
N LEU A 40 -1.78 -7.77 6.93
CA LEU A 40 -2.30 -6.87 7.96
C LEU A 40 -2.78 -5.55 7.33
N LEU A 41 -1.96 -4.93 6.48
CA LEU A 41 -2.29 -3.69 5.81
C LEU A 41 -3.51 -3.81 4.90
N GLN A 42 -3.72 -4.97 4.28
CA GLN A 42 -4.93 -5.23 3.49
C GLN A 42 -6.19 -5.17 4.37
N VAL A 43 -6.17 -5.84 5.52
CA VAL A 43 -7.30 -5.79 6.48
C VAL A 43 -7.52 -4.38 7.01
N LEU A 44 -6.43 -3.65 7.28
CA LEU A 44 -6.49 -2.25 7.72
C LEU A 44 -7.00 -1.31 6.62
N ALA A 45 -6.71 -1.58 5.35
CA ALA A 45 -7.18 -0.76 4.22
C ALA A 45 -8.71 -0.77 4.07
N GLU A 46 -9.39 -1.82 4.53
CA GLU A 46 -10.85 -1.95 4.50
C GLU A 46 -11.54 -1.17 5.63
N GLN A 47 -10.81 -0.72 6.65
CA GLN A 47 -11.41 -0.06 7.81
C GLN A 47 -11.18 1.46 7.75
N PRO A 48 -12.24 2.29 7.83
CA PRO A 48 -12.10 3.75 7.72
C PRO A 48 -11.14 4.36 8.74
N TRP A 49 -11.13 3.83 9.97
CA TRP A 49 -10.27 4.33 11.04
C TRP A 49 -8.78 4.04 10.81
N SER A 50 -8.43 2.92 10.18
CA SER A 50 -7.03 2.59 9.89
C SER A 50 -6.54 3.08 8.54
N GLN A 51 -7.43 3.43 7.61
CA GLN A 51 -7.04 4.20 6.43
C GLN A 51 -6.30 5.47 6.82
N GLN A 52 -6.77 6.19 7.86
CA GLN A 52 -6.08 7.37 8.39
C GLN A 52 -4.68 7.02 8.90
N TYR A 53 -4.52 5.85 9.52
CA TYR A 53 -3.24 5.40 10.05
C TYR A 53 -2.26 5.05 8.93
N ILE A 54 -2.74 4.40 7.87
CA ILE A 54 -1.96 4.13 6.66
C ILE A 54 -1.51 5.45 6.02
N HIS A 55 -2.43 6.40 5.84
CA HIS A 55 -2.15 7.72 5.26
C HIS A 55 -1.11 8.50 6.08
N ASN A 56 -1.20 8.43 7.41
CA ASN A 56 -0.33 9.21 8.31
C ASN A 56 1.02 8.54 8.59
N THR A 57 1.25 7.31 8.12
CA THR A 57 2.52 6.61 8.34
C THR A 57 3.48 6.93 7.20
N PRO A 58 4.61 7.64 7.45
CA PRO A 58 5.54 8.03 6.40
C PRO A 58 6.13 6.83 5.65
N GLY A 59 6.22 6.91 4.33
CA GLY A 59 6.86 5.89 3.49
C GLY A 59 5.98 4.66 3.21
N LEU A 60 4.83 4.53 3.89
CA LEU A 60 4.00 3.33 3.78
C LEU A 60 3.24 3.27 2.46
N LEU A 61 2.68 4.40 2.01
CA LEU A 61 2.03 4.47 0.70
C LEU A 61 3.04 4.29 -0.43
N GLU A 62 4.22 4.90 -0.31
CA GLU A 62 5.31 4.76 -1.27
C GLU A 62 5.73 3.30 -1.41
N LEU A 63 5.87 2.58 -0.30
CA LEU A 63 6.17 1.14 -0.28
C LEU A 63 5.10 0.32 -1.01
N LEU A 64 3.83 0.62 -0.78
CA LEU A 64 2.70 -0.09 -1.39
C LEU A 64 2.58 0.18 -2.90
N LEU A 65 2.93 1.39 -3.32
CA LEU A 65 2.82 1.86 -4.72
C LEU A 65 4.09 1.62 -5.55
N ASP A 66 5.20 1.23 -4.93
CA ASP A 66 6.46 1.00 -5.62
C ASP A 66 6.39 -0.22 -6.58
N ARG A 67 6.38 0.08 -7.88
CA ARG A 67 6.42 -0.91 -8.96
C ARG A 67 7.83 -1.39 -9.31
N ASN A 68 8.86 -0.64 -8.91
CA ASN A 68 10.24 -0.82 -9.36
C ASN A 68 11.08 -1.66 -8.39
N SER A 69 10.55 -2.01 -7.21
CA SER A 69 11.20 -2.94 -6.29
C SER A 69 11.49 -4.32 -6.92
N ASP A 70 12.63 -4.92 -6.53
CA ASP A 70 13.00 -6.32 -6.77
C ASP A 70 12.19 -7.31 -5.90
N SER A 71 10.88 -7.09 -5.82
CA SER A 71 9.96 -7.91 -5.05
C SER A 71 9.57 -9.18 -5.78
N THR A 72 9.28 -10.22 -4.99
CA THR A 72 8.70 -11.46 -5.50
C THR A 72 7.30 -11.22 -6.08
N MET A 73 6.83 -12.12 -6.95
CA MET A 73 5.46 -12.06 -7.48
C MET A 73 4.40 -12.06 -6.37
N LEU A 74 4.66 -12.78 -5.27
CA LEU A 74 3.75 -12.85 -4.13
C LEU A 74 3.68 -11.51 -3.39
N GLU A 75 4.82 -10.86 -3.15
CA GLU A 75 4.87 -9.51 -2.56
C GLU A 75 4.18 -8.46 -3.45
N LYS A 76 4.37 -8.53 -4.77
CA LYS A 76 3.69 -7.66 -5.74
C LYS A 76 2.17 -7.85 -5.70
N THR A 77 1.72 -9.11 -5.65
CA THR A 77 0.30 -9.46 -5.54
C THR A 77 -0.31 -9.00 -4.23
N ALA A 78 0.43 -9.14 -3.11
CA ALA A 78 -0.03 -8.71 -1.80
C ALA A 78 -0.14 -7.17 -1.73
N ARG A 79 0.84 -6.42 -2.22
CA ARG A 79 0.75 -4.95 -2.33
C ARG A 79 -0.43 -4.51 -3.20
N PHE A 80 -0.62 -5.16 -4.34
CA PHE A 80 -1.77 -4.91 -5.20
C PHE A 80 -3.09 -5.13 -4.45
N ALA A 81 -3.20 -6.17 -3.63
CA ALA A 81 -4.41 -6.42 -2.83
C ALA A 81 -4.69 -5.30 -1.82
N VAL A 82 -3.66 -4.73 -1.19
CA VAL A 82 -3.81 -3.56 -0.30
C VAL A 82 -4.35 -2.36 -1.09
N ILE A 83 -3.70 -2.00 -2.22
CA ILE A 83 -4.12 -0.86 -3.03
C ILE A 83 -5.51 -1.06 -3.64
N LYS A 84 -5.86 -2.29 -4.01
CA LYS A 84 -7.21 -2.65 -4.45
C LYS A 84 -8.25 -2.41 -3.36
N SER A 85 -7.96 -2.81 -2.13
CA SER A 85 -8.84 -2.58 -0.98
C SER A 85 -9.02 -1.08 -0.72
N LEU A 86 -7.97 -0.28 -0.88
CA LEU A 86 -8.07 1.19 -0.81
C LEU A 86 -8.88 1.77 -1.99
N ALA A 87 -8.68 1.29 -3.22
CA ALA A 87 -9.38 1.79 -4.41
C ALA A 87 -10.89 1.52 -4.37
N GLU A 88 -11.30 0.39 -3.77
CA GLU A 88 -12.69 -0.07 -3.70
C GLU A 88 -13.42 0.41 -2.44
N SER A 89 -12.70 0.90 -1.43
CA SER A 89 -13.32 1.33 -0.18
C SER A 89 -14.06 2.67 -0.34
N PRO A 90 -15.34 2.76 0.10
CA PRO A 90 -16.13 3.98 -0.02
C PRO A 90 -15.64 5.12 0.89
N THR A 91 -14.75 4.85 1.85
CA THR A 91 -14.22 5.87 2.77
C THR A 91 -12.86 6.42 2.34
N SER A 92 -12.23 5.84 1.32
CA SER A 92 -10.88 6.24 0.91
C SER A 92 -10.82 7.66 0.40
N GLU A 93 -11.83 8.14 -0.32
CA GLU A 93 -11.83 9.52 -0.85
C GLU A 93 -11.78 10.56 0.28
N ALA A 94 -12.48 10.29 1.39
CA ALA A 94 -12.48 11.18 2.56
C ALA A 94 -11.13 11.22 3.30
N VAL A 95 -10.30 10.17 3.16
CA VAL A 95 -9.01 10.04 3.86
C VAL A 95 -7.84 10.46 2.96
N PHE A 96 -7.83 10.01 1.71
CA PHE A 96 -6.71 10.16 0.78
C PHE A 96 -6.94 11.26 -0.28
N GLY A 97 -8.19 11.71 -0.45
CA GLY A 97 -8.59 12.64 -1.50
C GLY A 97 -8.87 11.96 -2.85
N GLU A 98 -9.68 12.62 -3.67
CA GLU A 98 -10.16 12.12 -4.96
C GLU A 98 -9.02 11.73 -5.92
N GLU A 99 -7.98 12.57 -6.02
CA GLU A 99 -6.87 12.35 -6.94
C GLU A 99 -6.04 11.11 -6.56
N MET A 100 -5.81 10.87 -5.26
CA MET A 100 -5.11 9.66 -4.81
C MET A 100 -5.97 8.41 -5.04
N VAL A 101 -7.29 8.48 -4.85
CA VAL A 101 -8.18 7.35 -5.14
C VAL A 101 -8.22 7.04 -6.64
N LYS A 102 -8.26 8.05 -7.52
CA LYS A 102 -8.10 7.84 -8.97
C LYS A 102 -6.76 7.18 -9.31
N TYR A 103 -5.69 7.55 -8.60
CA TYR A 103 -4.39 6.91 -8.75
C TYR A 103 -4.43 5.43 -8.32
N PHE A 104 -5.05 5.09 -7.19
CA PHE A 104 -5.24 3.69 -6.77
C PHE A 104 -6.07 2.89 -7.79
N GLN A 105 -7.13 3.48 -8.36
CA GLN A 105 -7.94 2.87 -9.40
C GLN A 105 -7.15 2.64 -10.70
N ARG A 106 -6.25 3.57 -11.07
CA ARG A 106 -5.35 3.36 -12.21
C ARG A 106 -4.34 2.25 -11.92
N PHE A 107 -3.70 2.28 -10.75
CA PHE A 107 -2.75 1.26 -10.31
C PHE A 107 -3.35 -0.15 -10.37
N THR A 108 -4.62 -0.29 -9.96
CA THR A 108 -5.34 -1.57 -9.96
C THR A 108 -5.73 -2.03 -11.37
N LYS A 109 -6.08 -1.11 -12.27
CA LYS A 109 -6.34 -1.42 -13.70
C LYS A 109 -5.10 -1.90 -14.44
N GLU A 110 -3.93 -1.37 -14.12
CA GLU A 110 -2.65 -1.78 -14.72
C GLU A 110 -2.26 -3.21 -14.33
N GLY A 111 -2.61 -3.64 -13.12
CA GLY A 111 -2.36 -4.99 -12.62
C GLY A 111 -1.15 -5.10 -11.68
N ALA A 112 -1.06 -6.24 -10.99
CA ALA A 112 -0.10 -6.48 -9.91
C ALA A 112 1.37 -6.56 -10.37
N VAL A 113 1.60 -7.03 -11.60
CA VAL A 113 2.95 -7.25 -12.17
C VAL A 113 3.23 -6.28 -13.31
N TYR A 114 2.47 -5.18 -13.42
CA TYR A 114 2.71 -4.17 -14.44
C TYR A 114 4.08 -3.50 -14.24
N VAL A 115 4.84 -3.44 -15.33
CA VAL A 115 6.14 -2.75 -15.42
C VAL A 115 5.96 -1.59 -16.38
N GLN A 116 6.27 -0.37 -15.94
CA GLN A 116 6.22 0.82 -16.78
C GLN A 116 7.42 0.78 -17.74
N LEU A 117 7.16 0.55 -19.03
CA LEU A 117 8.18 0.61 -20.07
C LEU A 117 8.58 2.09 -20.27
N GLN A 118 9.77 2.47 -19.82
CA GLN A 118 10.36 3.75 -20.26
C GLN A 118 10.78 3.59 -21.72
N THR A 119 10.02 4.21 -22.63
CA THR A 119 10.40 4.27 -24.03
C THR A 119 11.49 5.33 -24.18
N GLU A 120 12.75 4.93 -24.12
CA GLU A 120 13.87 5.80 -24.49
C GLU A 120 13.80 6.02 -26.01
N VAL A 121 13.24 7.15 -26.42
CA VAL A 121 13.31 7.57 -27.82
C VAL A 121 14.73 8.10 -28.05
N ALA A 122 15.61 7.22 -28.51
CA ALA A 122 16.92 7.62 -29.02
C ALA A 122 16.70 8.51 -30.24
N ILE A 123 16.85 9.82 -30.08
CA ILE A 123 16.90 10.76 -31.20
C ILE A 123 18.27 10.54 -31.86
N GLU A 124 18.30 9.68 -32.88
CA GLU A 124 19.43 9.58 -33.78
C GLU A 124 19.59 10.93 -34.46
N LYS A 125 20.67 11.67 -34.12
CA LYS A 125 21.04 12.87 -34.86
C LYS A 125 21.49 12.41 -36.25
N ALA A 126 20.72 12.72 -37.27
CA ALA A 126 21.15 12.63 -38.65
C ALA A 126 22.23 13.70 -38.92
N ASP A 127 23.39 13.22 -39.35
CA ASP A 127 24.55 13.85 -40.01
C ASP A 127 24.78 15.37 -39.91
#